data_AF-A0A2A5FH50-F1
#
_entry.id   AF-A0A2A5FH50-F1
#
_cell.length_a   1.000
_cell.length_b   1.000
_cell.length_c   1.000
_cell.angle_alpha   90.00
_cell.angle_beta   90.00
_cell.angle_gamma   90.00
#
_symmetry.space_group_name_H-M   'P 1'
#
loop_
_entity.id
_entity.type
_entity.pdbx_description
1 polymer ?
#
loop_
_entity_poly.entity_id
_entity_poly.type
_entity_poly.pdbx_seq_one_letter_code
_entity_poly.pdbx_strand_id
1 'polypeptide(L)'
;MMKAKISQKRHIAKTLTWRVIASITTFVLGWFFFRDDEQVFQKATGLVIAEFILKILFYYLHERAWYSFDFGVQHKRKEFGDDE
;
A
#
# COMPACT_ATOMS: atom_id res chain seq x y z
N MET A 1 -19.25 -4.13 -26.92
CA MET A 1 -18.31 -3.28 -26.14
C MET A 1 -18.17 -3.81 -24.71
N MET A 2 -17.28 -4.79 -24.47
CA MET A 2 -16.95 -5.22 -23.11
C MET A 2 -15.70 -4.46 -22.66
N LYS A 3 -15.90 -3.26 -22.10
CA LYS A 3 -14.81 -2.45 -21.55
C LYS A 3 -14.34 -3.10 -20.25
N ALA A 4 -13.10 -3.58 -20.27
CA ALA A 4 -12.30 -4.11 -19.17
C ALA A 4 -12.75 -3.67 -17.76
N LYS A 5 -13.55 -4.51 -17.08
CA LYS A 5 -13.85 -4.38 -15.64
C LYS A 5 -12.62 -4.67 -14.73
N ILE A 6 -11.48 -5.03 -15.33
CA ILE A 6 -10.27 -5.48 -14.62
C ILE A 6 -9.40 -4.31 -14.14
N SER A 7 -9.54 -3.10 -14.72
CA SER A 7 -8.69 -1.96 -14.36
C SER A 7 -9.22 -1.17 -13.14
N GLN A 8 -10.52 -0.85 -13.08
CA GLN A 8 -11.10 -0.03 -12.00
C GLN A 8 -10.97 -0.66 -10.61
N LYS A 9 -11.18 -1.98 -10.49
CA LYS A 9 -11.07 -2.68 -9.20
C LYS A 9 -9.64 -2.66 -8.63
N ARG A 10 -8.63 -2.75 -9.50
CA ARG A 10 -7.21 -2.69 -9.11
C ARG A 10 -6.85 -1.31 -8.58
N HIS A 11 -7.31 -0.24 -9.24
CA HIS A 11 -7.09 1.12 -8.77
C HIS A 11 -7.74 1.37 -7.41
N ILE A 12 -9.02 0.99 -7.24
CA ILE A 12 -9.74 1.14 -5.96
C ILE A 12 -9.07 0.34 -4.85
N ALA A 13 -8.66 -0.91 -5.09
CA ALA A 13 -7.94 -1.72 -4.12
C ALA A 13 -6.60 -1.08 -3.72
N LYS A 14 -5.86 -0.52 -4.67
CA LYS A 14 -4.61 0.20 -4.41
C LYS A 14 -4.84 1.45 -3.56
N THR A 15 -5.88 2.24 -3.86
CA THR A 15 -6.21 3.43 -3.08
C THR A 15 -6.67 3.08 -1.67
N LEU A 16 -7.49 2.03 -1.53
CA LEU A 16 -7.98 1.56 -0.23
C LEU A 16 -6.84 1.03 0.63
N THR A 17 -5.92 0.24 0.06
CA THR A 17 -4.75 -0.29 0.77
C THR A 17 -3.86 0.85 1.26
N TRP A 18 -3.58 1.85 0.41
CA TRP A 18 -2.82 3.03 0.82
C TRP A 18 -3.52 3.83 1.93
N ARG A 19 -4.84 4.02 1.82
CA ARG A 19 -5.66 4.72 2.84
C ARG A 19 -5.65 3.99 4.18
N VAL A 20 -5.75 2.67 4.18
CA VAL A 20 -5.72 1.85 5.40
C VAL A 20 -4.36 1.96 6.09
N ILE A 21 -3.27 1.82 5.35
CA ILE A 21 -1.92 1.90 5.91
C ILE A 21 -1.62 3.29 6.47
N ALA A 22 -1.98 4.35 5.74
CA ALA A 22 -1.81 5.73 6.21
C ALA A 22 -2.61 5.99 7.50
N SER A 23 -3.86 5.54 7.54
CA SER A 23 -4.73 5.72 8.72
C SER A 23 -4.19 4.95 9.93
N ILE A 24 -3.74 3.70 9.74
CA ILE A 24 -3.13 2.91 10.81
C ILE A 24 -1.84 3.56 11.31
N THR A 25 -1.00 4.07 10.41
CA THR A 25 0.28 4.71 10.78
C THR A 25 0.02 5.93 11.66
N THR A 26 -0.89 6.82 11.26
CA THR A 26 -1.25 8.01 12.05
C THR A 26 -1.99 7.63 13.34
N PHE A 27 -2.83 6.59 13.32
CA PHE A 27 -3.51 6.12 14.53
C PHE A 27 -2.54 5.53 15.56
N VAL A 28 -1.60 4.67 15.15
CA VAL A 28 -0.58 4.08 16.03
C VAL A 28 0.33 5.18 16.60
N LEU A 29 0.73 6.13 15.77
CA LEU A 29 1.55 7.25 16.19
C LEU A 29 0.80 8.18 17.15
N GLY A 30 -0.46 8.51 16.86
CA GLY A 30 -1.33 9.25 17.76
C GLY A 30 -1.51 8.52 19.09
N TRP A 31 -1.84 7.23 19.07
CA TRP A 31 -2.00 6.42 20.27
C TRP A 31 -0.73 6.35 21.12
N PHE A 32 0.43 6.21 20.49
CA PHE A 32 1.71 6.23 21.18
C PHE A 32 2.00 7.58 21.84
N PHE A 33 1.57 8.68 21.21
CA PHE A 33 1.74 10.05 21.71
C PHE A 33 0.75 10.44 22.80
N PHE A 34 -0.53 10.11 22.66
CA PHE A 34 -1.58 10.39 23.65
C PHE A 34 -1.36 9.66 24.98
N ARG A 35 -0.44 8.69 25.03
CA ARG A 35 -0.09 7.98 26.27
C ARG A 35 0.88 8.74 27.18
N ASP A 36 1.58 9.76 26.67
CA ASP A 36 2.58 10.56 27.40
C ASP A 36 2.22 12.08 27.31
N ASP A 37 1.31 12.53 28.18
CA ASP A 37 0.60 13.83 28.07
C ASP A 37 1.42 15.10 28.43
N GLU A 38 2.74 15.03 28.68
CA GLU A 38 3.50 16.20 29.18
C GLU A 38 4.64 16.70 28.27
N GLN A 39 5.03 15.95 27.23
CA GLN A 39 6.15 16.32 26.33
C GLN A 39 5.76 16.37 24.85
N VAL A 40 4.47 16.56 24.57
CA VAL A 40 3.88 16.52 23.23
C VAL A 40 4.64 17.41 22.23
N PHE A 41 5.03 18.62 22.64
CA PHE A 41 5.74 19.57 21.77
C PHE A 41 7.18 19.18 21.44
N GLN A 42 7.93 18.60 22.39
CA GLN A 42 9.33 18.21 22.13
C GLN A 42 9.41 16.93 21.29
N LYS A 43 8.46 16.01 21.48
CA LYS A 43 8.42 14.75 20.73
C LYS A 43 7.77 14.91 19.34
N ALA A 44 7.01 15.98 19.08
CA ALA A 44 6.31 16.20 17.81
C ALA A 44 7.24 16.16 16.57
N THR A 45 8.46 16.69 16.66
CA THR A 45 9.43 16.59 15.55
C THR A 45 9.84 15.15 15.29
N GLY A 46 10.09 14.36 16.34
CA GLY A 46 10.38 12.93 16.24
C GLY A 46 9.20 12.14 15.67
N LEU A 47 7.97 12.54 15.99
CA LEU A 47 6.75 11.96 15.43
C LEU A 47 6.68 12.13 13.91
N VAL A 48 6.89 13.35 13.42
CA VAL A 48 6.83 13.65 11.98
C VAL A 48 7.92 12.89 11.23
N ILE A 49 9.13 12.83 11.80
CA ILE A 49 10.24 12.06 11.22
C ILE A 49 9.92 10.56 11.21
N ALA A 50 9.40 10.02 12.31
CA ALA A 50 9.00 8.61 12.40
C ALA A 50 7.87 8.29 11.42
N GLU A 51 6.85 9.16 11.30
CA GLU A 51 5.77 9.02 10.32
C GLU A 51 6.32 9.00 8.89
N PHE A 52 7.27 9.87 8.60
CA PHE A 52 7.89 9.95 7.29
C PHE A 52 8.65 8.66 6.93
N ILE A 53 9.48 8.16 7.85
CA ILE A 53 10.22 6.90 7.68
C ILE A 53 9.24 5.71 7.57
N LEU A 54 8.22 5.65 8.43
CA LEU A 54 7.20 4.61 8.40
C LEU A 54 6.43 4.61 7.07
N LYS A 55 6.02 5.78 6.56
CA LYS A 55 5.36 5.89 5.25
C LYS A 55 6.22 5.33 4.12
N ILE A 56 7.53 5.59 4.15
CA ILE A 56 8.46 5.04 3.14
C ILE A 56 8.55 3.52 3.26
N LEU A 57 8.72 3.00 4.49
CA LEU A 57 8.78 1.55 4.75
C LEU A 57 7.49 0.84 4.30
N PHE A 58 6.35 1.43 4.64
CA PHE A 58 5.03 0.94 4.27
C PHE A 58 4.75 1.05 2.77
N TYR A 59 5.25 2.09 2.09
CA TYR A 59 5.17 2.18 0.63
C TYR A 59 5.93 1.03 -0.03
N TYR A 60 7.14 0.73 0.45
CA TYR A 60 7.91 -0.43 -0.04
C TYR A 60 7.19 -1.76 0.20
N LEU A 61 6.66 -1.97 1.41
CA LEU A 61 5.86 -3.16 1.72
C LEU A 61 4.57 -3.24 0.90
N HIS A 62 3.92 -2.12 0.64
CA HIS A 62 2.74 -2.04 -0.23
C HIS A 62 3.08 -2.46 -1.65
N GLU A 63 4.16 -1.93 -2.23
CA GLU A 63 4.60 -2.29 -3.58
C GLU A 63 4.97 -3.78 -3.66
N ARG A 64 5.65 -4.29 -2.64
CA ARG A 64 6.03 -5.71 -2.54
C ARG A 64 4.82 -6.63 -2.36
N ALA A 65 3.86 -6.25 -1.53
CA ALA A 65 2.60 -6.96 -1.39
C ALA A 65 1.82 -6.93 -2.70
N TRP A 66 1.79 -5.80 -3.41
CA TRP A 66 1.13 -5.69 -4.71
C TRP A 66 1.79 -6.56 -5.78
N TYR A 67 3.12 -6.65 -5.79
CA TYR A 67 3.87 -7.57 -6.64
C TYR A 67 3.55 -9.03 -6.32
N SER A 68 3.43 -9.37 -5.03
CA SER A 68 3.03 -10.70 -4.58
C SER A 68 1.55 -11.01 -4.82
N PHE A 69 0.70 -9.99 -4.91
CA PHE A 69 -0.74 -10.07 -5.20
C PHE A 69 -1.05 -10.07 -6.70
N ASP A 70 -0.04 -10.05 -7.58
CA ASP A 70 -0.23 -10.32 -9.01
C ASP A 70 -0.59 -11.80 -9.20
N PHE A 71 -1.83 -12.12 -8.82
CA PHE A 71 -2.50 -13.36 -9.09
C PHE A 71 -2.63 -13.52 -10.60
N GLY A 72 -1.74 -14.34 -11.15
CA GLY A 72 -1.95 -15.04 -12.40
C GLY A 72 -1.97 -14.14 -13.63
N VAL A 73 -0.80 -13.65 -14.04
CA VAL A 73 -0.53 -13.62 -15.49
C VAL A 73 -0.52 -15.09 -15.92
N GLN A 74 -1.68 -15.61 -16.32
CA GLN A 74 -1.71 -16.79 -17.16
C GLN A 74 -0.92 -16.40 -18.41
N HIS A 75 0.32 -16.86 -18.45
CA HIS A 75 1.11 -16.91 -19.65
C HIS A 75 0.35 -17.84 -20.59
N LYS A 76 -0.62 -17.30 -21.34
CA LYS A 76 -1.11 -17.95 -22.55
C LYS A 76 0.07 -17.91 -23.51
N ARG A 77 0.94 -18.93 -23.37
CA ARG A 77 1.84 -19.37 -24.42
C ARG A 77 0.95 -19.59 -25.63
N LYS A 78 1.04 -18.70 -26.62
CA LYS A 78 0.44 -18.96 -27.92
C LYS A 78 1.30 -20.04 -28.56
N GLU A 79 0.96 -21.29 -28.32
CA GLU A 79 1.31 -22.38 -29.23
C GLU A 79 0.40 -22.22 -30.44
N PHE A 80 0.95 -21.68 -31.52
CA PHE A 80 0.37 -21.85 -32.85
C PHE A 80 1.52 -21.83 -33.86
N GLY A 81 2.13 -23.00 -33.95
CA GLY A 81 3.10 -23.39 -34.97
C GLY A 81 2.83 -24.85 -35.25
N ASP A 82 1.77 -25.07 -36.02
CA ASP A 82 1.31 -26.27 -36.74
C ASP A 82 0.12 -25.63 -37.50
N ASP A 83 0.14 -25.39 -38.81
CA ASP A 83 0.08 -26.39 -39.86
C ASP A 83 0.66 -25.78 -41.16
N GLU A 84 1.67 -26.46 -41.71
CA GLU A 84 2.16 -26.31 -43.09
C GLU A 84 1.21 -26.98 -44.10
#